data_AF-A0A816XAK5-F1
#
_entry.id   AF-A0A816XAK5-F1
#
_cell.length_a   1.000
_cell.length_b   1.000
_cell.length_c   1.000
_cell.angle_alpha   90.00
_cell.angle_beta   90.00
_cell.angle_gamma   90.00
#
_symmetry.space_group_name_H-M   'P 1'
#
loop_
_entity.id
_entity.type
_entity.pdbx_description
1 polymer ?
#
loop_
_entity_poly.entity_id
_entity_poly.type
_entity_poly.pdbx_seq_one_letter_code
_entity_poly.pdbx_strand_id
1 'polypeptide(L)'
;MAAPGDAQSNTSSTQRVKVYCLDKDGKWDDRGTGLVSLDYVERSEELGLYVVDEDDHETLLVHRISTDDIYRKQEDTIISWREPEGSTELALSFQETAGCSHIWNHICTMQRNLHFSSLNMSTELRELPDVDISNLPQILEIVTESGIKGQMRLAGLMLKDVKFFDNLMNVFEMCEDLEKLDCLHMMFNIVKGIS
;
A
#
# COMPACT_ATOMS: atom_id res chain seq x y z
N MET A 1 -33.51 -29.08 -0.29
CA MET A 1 -32.21 -29.57 -0.81
C MET A 1 -31.59 -28.43 -1.58
N ALA A 2 -30.66 -27.70 -0.94
CA ALA A 2 -30.00 -26.54 -1.51
C ALA A 2 -28.80 -26.97 -2.34
N ALA A 3 -28.56 -26.25 -3.43
CA ALA A 3 -27.48 -26.44 -4.39
C ALA A 3 -26.09 -26.25 -3.75
N PRO A 4 -25.03 -26.91 -4.26
CA PRO A 4 -23.67 -26.60 -3.86
C PRO A 4 -23.26 -25.28 -4.53
N GLY A 5 -22.66 -24.42 -3.72
CA GLY A 5 -22.42 -23.01 -4.02
C GLY A 5 -21.40 -22.78 -5.12
N ASP A 6 -21.68 -21.72 -5.89
CA ASP A 6 -20.71 -21.03 -6.72
C ASP A 6 -19.55 -20.57 -5.82
N ALA A 7 -18.41 -21.24 -5.98
CA ALA A 7 -17.14 -20.65 -5.58
C ALA A 7 -16.94 -19.42 -6.46
N GLN A 8 -17.03 -18.24 -5.85
CA GLN A 8 -16.66 -16.97 -6.47
C GLN A 8 -15.25 -17.09 -7.04
N SER A 9 -15.19 -17.26 -8.36
CA SER A 9 -14.01 -17.01 -9.16
C SER A 9 -13.68 -15.52 -9.01
N ASN A 10 -12.82 -15.19 -8.04
CA ASN A 10 -12.00 -14.00 -8.15
C ASN A 10 -11.23 -14.16 -9.47
N THR A 11 -11.69 -13.48 -10.51
CA THR A 11 -10.99 -13.38 -11.78
C THR A 11 -9.74 -12.52 -11.57
N SER A 12 -8.75 -13.06 -10.84
CA SER A 12 -7.38 -12.59 -10.94
C SER A 12 -6.96 -12.88 -12.37
N SER A 13 -6.88 -11.83 -13.18
CA SER A 13 -6.39 -11.89 -14.56
C SER A 13 -4.91 -12.23 -14.56
N THR A 14 -4.57 -13.49 -14.25
CA THR A 14 -3.21 -14.04 -14.30
C THR A 14 -2.67 -13.88 -15.71
N GLN A 15 -1.50 -13.27 -15.85
CA GLN A 15 -0.91 -12.93 -17.15
C GLN A 15 0.25 -13.86 -17.45
N ARG A 16 0.34 -14.35 -18.68
CA ARG A 16 1.44 -15.23 -19.10
C ARG A 16 2.71 -14.42 -19.33
N VAL A 17 3.80 -14.82 -18.70
CA VAL A 17 5.10 -14.15 -18.74
C VAL A 17 6.24 -15.14 -18.86
N LYS A 18 7.37 -14.67 -19.38
CA LYS A 18 8.66 -15.36 -19.29
C LYS A 18 9.59 -14.57 -18.37
N VAL A 19 10.25 -15.29 -17.46
CA VAL A 19 11.18 -14.71 -16.48
C VAL A 19 12.58 -14.78 -17.04
N TYR A 20 13.29 -13.66 -17.02
CA TYR A 20 14.68 -13.58 -17.45
C TYR A 20 15.57 -13.03 -16.33
N CYS A 21 16.82 -13.49 -16.31
CA CYS A 21 17.88 -13.04 -15.43
C CYS A 21 19.10 -12.67 -16.27
N LEU A 22 19.70 -11.50 -16.02
CA LEU A 22 20.94 -11.13 -16.69
C LEU A 22 22.10 -11.88 -16.02
N ASP A 23 22.88 -12.60 -16.83
CA ASP A 23 24.07 -13.31 -16.38
C ASP A 23 25.29 -12.37 -16.26
N LYS A 24 26.40 -12.94 -15.79
CA LYS A 24 27.69 -12.24 -15.63
C LYS A 24 28.34 -11.81 -16.96
N ASP A 25 27.93 -12.41 -18.07
CA ASP A 25 28.45 -12.17 -19.41
C ASP A 25 27.60 -11.11 -20.16
N GLY A 26 26.56 -10.57 -19.49
CA GLY A 26 25.67 -9.54 -20.03
C GLY A 26 24.59 -10.09 -20.94
N LYS A 27 24.28 -11.39 -20.85
CA LYS A 27 23.23 -12.06 -21.62
C LYS A 27 22.03 -12.40 -20.74
N TRP A 28 20.84 -12.33 -21.32
CA TRP A 28 19.62 -12.74 -20.65
C TRP A 28 19.43 -14.25 -20.72
N ASP A 29 19.41 -14.88 -19.54
CA ASP A 29 19.08 -16.29 -19.33
C ASP A 29 17.58 -16.45 -19.05
N ASP A 30 16.94 -17.35 -19.79
CA ASP A 30 15.54 -17.73 -19.61
C ASP A 30 15.39 -18.64 -18.38
N ARG A 31 14.59 -18.20 -17.40
CA ARG A 31 14.34 -18.91 -16.15
C ARG A 31 13.05 -19.76 -16.18
N GLY A 32 12.21 -19.60 -17.20
CA GLY A 32 10.93 -20.30 -17.29
C GLY A 32 9.77 -19.41 -17.74
N THR A 33 8.66 -20.06 -18.06
CA THR A 33 7.41 -19.40 -18.49
C THR A 33 6.32 -19.72 -17.48
N GLY A 34 5.61 -18.70 -17.02
CA GLY A 34 4.63 -18.86 -15.96
C GLY A 34 3.52 -17.82 -16.01
N LEU A 35 2.60 -17.93 -15.05
CA LEU A 35 1.56 -16.97 -14.81
C LEU A 35 1.98 -16.01 -13.70
N VAL A 36 1.98 -14.71 -14.00
CA VAL A 36 2.22 -13.67 -13.00
C VAL A 36 0.93 -13.28 -12.29
N SER A 37 1.03 -13.15 -10.97
CA SER A 37 0.01 -12.59 -10.09
C SER A 37 0.64 -11.56 -9.12
N LEU A 38 -0.24 -10.75 -8.53
CA LEU A 38 0.10 -9.82 -7.46
C LEU A 38 -0.61 -10.29 -6.19
N ASP A 39 0.15 -10.50 -5.12
CA ASP A 39 -0.42 -10.89 -3.83
C ASP A 39 0.38 -10.28 -2.67
N TYR A 40 -0.23 -10.21 -1.49
CA TYR A 40 0.47 -9.76 -0.28
C TYR A 40 1.43 -10.84 0.20
N VAL A 41 2.65 -10.42 0.51
CA VAL A 41 3.66 -11.32 1.05
C VAL A 41 3.22 -11.77 2.44
N GLU A 42 3.30 -13.08 2.72
CA GLU A 42 2.81 -13.64 3.98
C GLU A 42 3.38 -12.91 5.20
N ARG A 43 2.48 -12.43 6.06
CA ARG A 43 2.79 -11.70 7.31
C ARG A 43 3.42 -10.31 7.13
N SER A 44 3.40 -9.74 5.93
CA SER A 44 3.68 -8.31 5.72
C SER A 44 2.52 -7.61 4.99
N GLU A 45 2.45 -6.29 5.12
CA GLU A 45 1.52 -5.45 4.35
C GLU A 45 2.11 -5.11 2.96
N GLU A 46 3.14 -5.84 2.51
CA GLU A 46 3.88 -5.57 1.28
C GLU A 46 3.36 -6.40 0.12
N LEU A 47 3.18 -5.78 -1.04
CA LEU A 47 2.73 -6.47 -2.26
C LEU A 47 3.92 -7.10 -2.98
N GLY A 48 3.78 -8.36 -3.39
CA GLY A 48 4.76 -9.13 -4.15
C GLY A 48 4.24 -9.48 -5.55
N LEU A 49 5.19 -9.60 -6.48
CA LEU A 49 5.00 -10.30 -7.76
C LEU A 49 5.32 -11.77 -7.56
N TYR A 50 4.38 -12.63 -7.94
CA TYR A 50 4.54 -14.07 -7.93
C TYR A 50 4.46 -14.57 -9.37
N VAL A 51 5.43 -15.37 -9.79
CA VAL A 51 5.36 -16.09 -11.06
C VAL A 51 5.38 -17.58 -10.76
N VAL A 52 4.33 -18.26 -11.18
CA VAL A 52 4.15 -19.70 -10.97
C VAL A 52 4.17 -20.38 -12.33
N ASP A 53 4.93 -21.46 -12.45
CA ASP A 53 5.01 -22.26 -13.67
C ASP A 53 3.62 -22.83 -14.06
N GLU A 54 3.36 -22.92 -15.36
CA GLU A 54 2.06 -23.35 -15.88
C GLU A 54 1.83 -24.86 -15.73
N ASP A 55 2.91 -25.66 -15.76
CA ASP A 55 2.84 -27.10 -15.88
C ASP A 55 2.96 -27.80 -14.50
N ASP A 56 3.95 -27.41 -13.69
CA ASP A 56 4.24 -28.06 -12.41
C ASP A 56 3.84 -27.24 -11.17
N HIS A 57 3.38 -26.01 -11.38
CA HIS A 57 3.00 -25.06 -10.33
C HIS A 57 4.15 -24.72 -9.36
N GLU A 58 5.41 -24.92 -9.76
CA GLU A 58 6.55 -24.44 -9.00
C GLU A 58 6.66 -22.92 -9.08
N THR A 59 7.18 -22.30 -8.02
CA THR A 59 7.38 -20.85 -7.98
C THR A 59 8.67 -20.49 -8.71
N LEU A 60 8.53 -19.80 -9.84
CA LEU A 60 9.66 -19.32 -10.65
C LEU A 60 10.26 -18.03 -10.09
N LEU A 61 9.42 -17.15 -9.53
CA LEU A 61 9.83 -15.86 -8.99
C LEU A 61 8.92 -15.43 -7.84
N VAL A 62 9.54 -14.92 -6.77
CA VAL A 62 8.89 -14.09 -5.74
C VAL A 62 9.69 -12.81 -5.65
N HIS A 63 9.11 -11.69 -6.08
CA HIS A 63 9.75 -10.38 -6.02
C HIS A 63 8.91 -9.42 -5.19
N ARG A 64 9.48 -8.87 -4.11
CA ARG A 64 8.81 -7.83 -3.32
C ARG A 64 8.84 -6.52 -4.11
N ILE A 65 7.69 -5.88 -4.28
CA ILE A 65 7.64 -4.63 -5.01
C ILE A 65 8.35 -3.54 -4.20
N SER A 66 9.46 -3.02 -4.73
CA SER A 66 10.20 -1.93 -4.12
C SER A 66 9.51 -0.58 -4.36
N THR A 67 9.63 0.32 -3.40
CA THR A 67 9.22 1.72 -3.53
C THR A 67 10.17 2.56 -4.38
N ASP A 68 11.41 2.10 -4.52
CA ASP A 68 12.45 2.83 -5.23
C ASP A 68 12.19 2.84 -6.74
N ASP A 69 12.69 3.86 -7.45
CA ASP A 69 12.61 3.94 -8.92
C ASP A 69 13.61 3.01 -9.62
N ILE A 70 13.45 1.69 -9.42
CA ILE A 70 14.31 0.64 -10.00
C ILE A 70 13.70 -0.02 -11.24
N TYR A 71 12.42 0.22 -11.52
CA TYR A 71 11.68 -0.45 -12.59
C TYR A 71 11.77 0.32 -13.90
N ARG A 72 11.91 -0.41 -15.01
CA ARG A 72 11.92 0.12 -16.37
C ARG A 72 11.00 -0.69 -17.26
N LYS A 73 10.08 -0.02 -17.96
CA LYS A 73 9.23 -0.60 -19.00
C LYS A 73 9.92 -0.48 -20.36
N GLN A 74 10.01 -1.58 -21.11
CA GLN A 74 10.60 -1.63 -22.44
C GLN A 74 9.60 -2.28 -23.42
N GLU A 75 9.56 -1.81 -24.66
CA GLU A 75 8.78 -2.38 -25.79
C GLU A 75 7.30 -2.71 -25.45
N ASP A 76 6.69 -1.96 -24.53
CA ASP A 76 5.34 -2.14 -23.99
C ASP A 76 4.99 -3.51 -23.38
N THR A 77 5.92 -4.45 -23.39
CA THR A 77 5.72 -5.85 -23.02
C THR A 77 6.78 -6.35 -22.05
N ILE A 78 7.76 -5.54 -21.69
CA ILE A 78 8.84 -5.94 -20.79
C ILE A 78 8.87 -5.00 -19.58
N ILE A 79 8.97 -5.58 -18.39
CA ILE A 79 9.26 -4.87 -17.14
C ILE A 79 10.56 -5.44 -16.59
N SER A 80 11.55 -4.58 -16.37
CA SER A 80 12.88 -4.96 -15.88
C SER A 80 13.27 -4.16 -14.64
N TRP A 81 14.05 -4.77 -13.74
CA TRP A 81 14.57 -4.13 -12.53
C TRP A 81 15.86 -4.79 -12.07
N ARG A 82 16.57 -4.11 -11.16
CA ARG A 82 17.76 -4.65 -10.48
C ARG A 82 17.42 -4.96 -9.03
N GLU A 83 17.72 -6.17 -8.57
CA GLU A 83 17.51 -6.55 -7.17
C GLU A 83 18.49 -5.81 -6.24
N PRO A 84 18.01 -5.25 -5.10
CA PRO A 84 18.87 -4.51 -4.17
C PRO A 84 19.95 -5.36 -3.51
N GLU A 85 19.67 -6.64 -3.24
CA GLU A 85 20.50 -7.50 -2.39
C GLU A 85 21.61 -8.22 -3.17
N GLY A 86 21.51 -8.29 -4.51
CA GLY A 86 22.39 -9.14 -5.34
C GLY A 86 22.95 -8.51 -6.61
N SER A 87 22.57 -7.27 -6.96
CA SER A 87 22.88 -6.65 -8.27
C SER A 87 22.45 -7.47 -9.49
N THR A 88 21.59 -8.48 -9.31
CA THR A 88 21.01 -9.26 -10.39
C THR A 88 19.96 -8.44 -11.11
N GLU A 89 20.04 -8.38 -12.43
CA GLU A 89 18.97 -7.77 -13.24
C GLU A 89 17.97 -8.84 -13.64
N LEU A 90 16.70 -8.54 -13.42
CA LEU A 90 15.57 -9.39 -13.75
C LEU A 90 14.67 -8.69 -14.76
N ALA A 91 14.00 -9.48 -15.60
CA ALA A 91 12.98 -8.99 -16.50
C ALA A 91 11.80 -9.97 -16.59
N LEU A 92 10.59 -9.42 -16.65
CA LEU A 92 9.38 -10.12 -17.05
C LEU A 92 9.04 -9.69 -18.47
N SER A 93 8.98 -10.65 -19.38
CA SER A 93 8.47 -10.45 -20.73
C SER A 93 7.06 -11.02 -20.81
N PHE A 94 6.09 -10.15 -21.05
CA PHE A 94 4.68 -10.46 -21.09
C PHE A 94 4.27 -10.88 -22.49
N GLN A 95 3.43 -11.91 -22.56
CA GLN A 95 2.81 -12.30 -23.83
C GLN A 95 1.87 -11.22 -24.38
N GLU A 96 1.19 -10.49 -23.49
CA GLU A 96 0.23 -9.47 -23.86
C GLU A 96 0.59 -8.09 -23.29
N THR A 97 0.51 -7.06 -24.14
CA THR A 97 0.70 -5.65 -23.75
C THR A 97 -0.29 -5.21 -22.67
N ALA A 98 -1.52 -5.72 -22.69
CA ALA A 98 -2.53 -5.44 -21.69
C ALA A 98 -2.09 -5.90 -20.29
N GLY A 99 -1.56 -7.13 -20.20
CA GLY A 99 -1.01 -7.69 -18.97
C GLY A 99 0.18 -6.91 -18.44
N CYS A 100 1.14 -6.56 -19.32
CA CYS A 100 2.28 -5.72 -18.95
C CYS A 100 1.82 -4.36 -18.41
N SER A 101 0.90 -3.71 -19.12
CA SER A 101 0.39 -2.39 -18.73
C SER A 101 -0.35 -2.44 -17.39
N HIS A 102 -1.10 -3.52 -17.12
CA HIS A 102 -1.77 -3.72 -15.84
C HIS A 102 -0.77 -3.79 -14.68
N ILE A 103 0.23 -4.67 -14.76
CA ILE A 103 1.27 -4.82 -13.73
C ILE A 103 2.10 -3.54 -13.59
N TRP A 104 2.51 -2.94 -14.69
CA TRP A 104 3.26 -1.69 -14.70
C TRP A 104 2.51 -0.56 -13.99
N ASN A 105 1.22 -0.39 -14.29
CA ASN A 105 0.39 0.63 -13.66
C ASN A 105 0.24 0.39 -12.16
N HIS A 106 0.15 -0.87 -11.72
CA HIS A 106 0.15 -1.22 -10.30
C HIS A 106 1.48 -0.87 -9.62
N ILE A 107 2.63 -1.23 -10.22
CA ILE A 107 3.95 -0.85 -9.71
C ILE A 107 4.07 0.67 -9.60
N CYS A 108 3.76 1.41 -10.67
CA CYS A 108 3.77 2.87 -10.65
C CYS A 108 2.81 3.46 -9.63
N THR A 109 1.66 2.82 -9.39
CA THR A 109 0.70 3.26 -8.37
C THR A 109 1.25 3.03 -6.97
N MET A 110 1.93 1.93 -6.71
CA MET A 110 2.61 1.68 -5.43
C MET A 110 3.77 2.63 -5.21
N GLN A 111 4.64 2.79 -6.21
CA GLN A 111 5.72 3.79 -6.18
C GLN A 111 5.13 5.18 -5.95
N ARG A 112 4.08 5.60 -6.65
CA ARG A 112 3.43 6.90 -6.42
C ARG A 112 2.74 6.98 -5.06
N ASN A 113 2.00 5.97 -4.60
CA ASN A 113 1.31 6.04 -3.32
C ASN A 113 2.31 6.10 -2.16
N LEU A 114 3.46 5.44 -2.27
CA LEU A 114 4.50 5.43 -1.24
C LEU A 114 5.48 6.60 -1.39
N HIS A 115 5.85 7.03 -2.60
CA HIS A 115 6.56 8.30 -2.82
C HIS A 115 5.69 9.49 -2.49
N PHE A 116 4.37 9.46 -2.71
CA PHE A 116 3.48 10.51 -2.23
C PHE A 116 3.32 10.37 -0.72
N SER A 117 3.27 9.15 -0.16
CA SER A 117 3.35 9.02 1.31
C SER A 117 4.66 9.62 1.87
N SER A 118 5.79 9.54 1.13
CA SER A 118 7.14 10.00 1.47
C SER A 118 7.41 11.47 1.12
N LEU A 119 6.82 12.01 0.06
CA LEU A 119 6.84 13.43 -0.29
C LEU A 119 5.83 14.19 0.58
N ASN A 120 4.78 13.52 1.05
CA ASN A 120 3.90 13.99 2.12
C ASN A 120 4.46 13.63 3.51
N MET A 121 5.58 12.89 3.62
CA MET A 121 6.41 12.92 4.83
C MET A 121 7.28 14.19 4.86
N SER A 122 7.43 14.90 3.72
CA SER A 122 8.18 16.17 3.65
C SER A 122 7.31 17.42 3.83
N THR A 123 5.99 17.32 3.59
CA THR A 123 5.02 18.21 4.26
C THR A 123 4.76 17.63 5.63
N GLU A 124 5.60 17.99 6.60
CA GLU A 124 5.47 17.73 8.04
C GLU A 124 4.11 17.13 8.44
N LEU A 125 4.00 15.80 8.44
CA LEU A 125 2.90 15.15 9.14
C LEU A 125 3.16 15.41 10.62
N ARG A 126 2.56 16.48 11.14
CA ARG A 126 2.62 16.82 12.56
C ARG A 126 2.11 15.60 13.33
N GLU A 127 2.95 15.07 14.21
CA GLU A 127 2.50 14.09 15.20
C GLU A 127 1.31 14.69 15.94
N LEU A 128 0.28 13.87 16.16
CA LEU A 128 -0.85 14.29 16.97
C LEU A 128 -0.33 14.50 18.39
N PRO A 129 -0.52 15.69 18.99
CA PRO A 129 -0.17 15.88 20.39
C PRO A 129 -1.06 15.00 21.28
N ASP A 130 -0.61 14.78 22.52
CA ASP A 130 -1.42 14.06 23.52
C ASP A 130 -2.81 14.69 23.64
N VAL A 131 -3.81 13.83 23.76
CA VAL A 131 -5.21 14.26 23.88
C VAL A 131 -5.42 14.91 25.24
N ASP A 132 -5.43 16.24 25.23
CA ASP A 132 -5.71 17.11 26.37
C ASP A 132 -6.54 18.31 25.90
N ILE A 133 -7.31 18.91 26.81
CA ILE A 133 -8.12 20.10 26.54
C ILE A 133 -7.29 21.22 25.89
N SER A 134 -6.04 21.39 26.33
CA SER A 134 -5.13 22.43 25.84
C SER A 134 -4.66 22.18 24.40
N ASN A 135 -4.65 20.91 23.97
CA ASN A 135 -4.15 20.47 22.68
C ASN A 135 -5.27 20.27 21.63
N LEU A 136 -6.55 20.25 22.04
CA LEU A 136 -7.70 20.11 21.14
C LEU A 136 -7.67 21.05 19.92
N PRO A 137 -7.28 22.35 20.05
CA PRO A 137 -7.23 23.24 18.89
C PRO A 137 -6.19 22.78 17.84
N GLN A 138 -5.04 22.30 18.29
CA GLN A 138 -3.98 21.80 17.40
C GLN A 138 -4.38 20.46 16.76
N ILE A 139 -5.01 19.57 17.51
CA ILE A 139 -5.52 18.30 16.97
C ILE A 139 -6.57 18.58 15.89
N LEU A 140 -7.48 19.53 16.14
CA LEU A 140 -8.50 19.92 15.17
C LEU A 140 -7.89 20.54 13.90
N GLU A 141 -6.91 21.43 14.04
CA GLU A 141 -6.16 22.03 12.92
C GLU A 141 -5.55 20.92 12.05
N ILE A 142 -4.82 19.98 12.66
CA ILE A 142 -4.19 18.85 11.96
C ILE A 142 -5.23 18.00 11.20
N VAL A 143 -6.37 17.70 11.82
CA VAL A 143 -7.44 16.86 11.24
C VAL A 143 -8.23 17.57 10.13
N THR A 144 -8.34 18.90 10.19
CA THR A 144 -9.12 19.70 9.21
C THR A 144 -8.28 20.20 8.04
N GLU A 145 -7.00 20.48 8.26
CA GLU A 145 -6.06 20.85 7.19
C GLU A 145 -5.63 19.64 6.36
N SER A 146 -5.71 18.44 6.93
CA SER A 146 -5.50 17.21 6.19
C SER A 146 -6.69 16.95 5.26
N GLY A 147 -6.45 17.03 3.95
CA GLY A 147 -7.47 16.66 2.96
C GLY A 147 -7.91 15.19 3.09
N ILE A 148 -8.89 14.76 2.29
CA ILE A 148 -9.57 13.43 2.35
C ILE A 148 -8.58 12.25 2.55
N LYS A 149 -7.43 12.26 1.88
CA LYS A 149 -6.42 11.20 1.99
C LYS A 149 -5.61 11.24 3.30
N GLY A 150 -5.42 12.42 3.90
CA GLY A 150 -4.79 12.59 5.21
C GLY A 150 -5.71 12.15 6.36
N GLN A 151 -7.02 12.38 6.22
CA GLN A 151 -8.04 11.91 7.17
C GLN A 151 -8.05 10.38 7.31
N MET A 152 -8.03 9.64 6.19
CA MET A 152 -7.94 8.17 6.22
C MET A 152 -6.68 7.66 6.94
N ARG A 153 -5.56 8.38 6.82
CA ARG A 153 -4.28 8.01 7.46
C ARG A 153 -4.26 8.37 8.95
N LEU A 154 -4.81 9.53 9.33
CA LEU A 154 -5.01 9.90 10.74
C LEU A 154 -5.95 8.93 11.44
N ALA A 155 -7.05 8.53 10.78
CA ALA A 155 -7.93 7.47 11.27
C ALA A 155 -7.14 6.16 11.51
N GLY A 156 -6.26 5.77 10.58
CA GLY A 156 -5.38 4.62 10.76
C GLY A 156 -4.40 4.74 11.94
N LEU A 157 -3.82 5.92 12.18
CA LEU A 157 -2.93 6.17 13.32
C LEU A 157 -3.69 6.14 14.65
N MET A 158 -4.85 6.78 14.71
CA MET A 158 -5.71 6.79 15.90
C MET A 158 -6.28 5.41 16.21
N LEU A 159 -6.60 4.59 15.20
CA LEU A 159 -7.04 3.20 15.41
C LEU A 159 -5.91 2.30 15.92
N LYS A 160 -4.65 2.61 15.60
CA LYS A 160 -3.48 1.90 16.14
C LYS A 160 -3.17 2.31 17.59
N ASP A 161 -3.42 3.57 17.94
CA ASP A 161 -3.28 4.06 19.31
C ASP A 161 -4.56 3.83 20.13
N VAL A 162 -4.62 2.66 20.77
CA VAL A 162 -5.75 2.27 21.64
C VAL A 162 -6.05 3.32 22.72
N LYS A 163 -5.05 4.09 23.17
CA LYS A 163 -5.23 5.08 24.23
C LYS A 163 -5.80 6.40 23.73
N PHE A 164 -5.74 6.67 22.43
CA PHE A 164 -6.20 7.94 21.87
C PHE A 164 -7.68 8.16 22.17
N PHE A 165 -8.52 7.17 21.85
CA PHE A 165 -9.97 7.26 22.07
C PHE A 165 -10.32 7.23 23.55
N ASP A 166 -9.60 6.45 24.37
CA ASP A 166 -9.79 6.44 25.82
C ASP A 166 -9.53 7.83 26.43
N ASN A 167 -8.44 8.47 26.02
CA ASN A 167 -8.11 9.83 26.47
C ASN A 167 -9.10 10.87 25.93
N LEU A 168 -9.57 10.71 24.68
CA LEU A 168 -10.59 11.58 24.11
C LEU A 168 -11.91 11.48 24.88
N MET A 169 -12.33 10.28 25.29
CA MET A 169 -13.52 10.10 26.13
C MET A 169 -13.32 10.70 27.52
N ASN A 170 -12.16 10.52 28.16
CA ASN A 170 -11.88 11.16 29.44
C ASN A 170 -11.95 12.70 29.36
N VAL A 171 -11.40 13.29 28.30
CA VAL A 171 -11.48 14.73 28.06
C VAL A 171 -12.92 15.18 27.77
N PHE A 172 -13.72 14.34 27.12
CA PHE A 172 -15.13 14.63 26.83
C PHE A 172 -15.93 14.75 28.12
N GLU A 173 -15.82 13.76 29.00
CA GLU A 173 -16.50 13.73 30.31
C GLU A 173 -16.11 14.96 31.14
N MET A 174 -14.82 15.30 31.19
CA MET A 174 -14.35 16.51 31.87
C MET A 174 -14.90 17.80 31.27
N CYS A 175 -15.04 17.89 29.94
CA CYS A 175 -15.60 19.07 29.29
C CYS A 175 -17.11 19.19 29.49
N GLU A 176 -17.82 18.06 29.53
CA GLU A 176 -19.25 17.99 29.84
C GLU A 176 -19.52 18.44 31.27
N ASP A 177 -18.79 17.91 32.25
CA ASP A 177 -18.91 18.28 33.67
C ASP A 177 -18.63 19.77 33.92
N LEU A 178 -17.73 20.37 33.13
CA LEU A 178 -17.35 21.77 33.22
C LEU A 178 -18.14 22.69 32.27
N GLU A 179 -19.14 22.16 31.56
CA GLU A 179 -19.95 22.86 30.55
C GLU A 179 -19.12 23.62 29.48
N LYS A 180 -17.96 23.07 29.10
CA LYS A 180 -17.06 23.66 28.09
C LYS A 180 -17.51 23.34 26.67
N LEU A 181 -18.57 24.02 26.22
CA LEU A 181 -19.19 23.82 24.90
C LEU A 181 -18.21 23.97 23.72
N ASP A 182 -17.27 24.91 23.79
CA ASP A 182 -16.28 25.12 22.72
C ASP A 182 -15.37 23.90 22.55
N CYS A 183 -14.97 23.26 23.65
CA CYS A 183 -14.15 22.05 23.63
C CYS A 183 -14.93 20.88 23.04
N LEU A 184 -16.19 20.70 23.47
CA LEU A 184 -17.08 19.66 22.94
C LEU A 184 -17.30 19.82 21.43
N HIS A 185 -17.45 21.05 20.93
CA HIS A 185 -17.54 21.33 19.51
C HIS A 185 -16.26 20.99 18.74
N MET A 186 -15.08 21.28 19.29
CA MET A 186 -13.81 20.89 18.68
C MET A 186 -13.70 19.36 18.58
N MET A 187 -14.05 18.66 19.66
CA MET A 187 -14.03 17.20 19.71
C MET A 187 -14.98 16.56 18.69
N PHE A 188 -16.20 17.11 18.55
CA PHE A 188 -17.13 16.68 17.50
C PHE A 188 -16.51 16.80 16.10
N ASN A 189 -15.86 17.92 15.81
CA ASN A 189 -15.23 18.14 14.51
C ASN A 189 -13.99 17.26 14.28
N ILE A 190 -13.24 16.92 15.34
CA ILE A 190 -12.14 15.95 15.29
C ILE A 190 -12.69 14.58 14.89
N VAL A 191 -13.73 14.09 15.58
CA VAL A 191 -14.36 12.79 15.29
C VAL A 191 -15.00 12.77 13.90
N LYS A 192 -15.61 13.88 13.49
CA LYS A 192 -16.17 14.02 12.14
C LYS A 192 -15.10 14.02 11.05
N GLY A 193 -13.94 14.60 11.32
CA GLY A 193 -12.83 14.66 10.36
C GLY A 193 -12.10 13.33 10.16
N ILE A 194 -12.36 12.34 11.02
CA ILE A 194 -11.80 10.97 10.89
C ILE A 194 -12.81 9.94 10.40
N SER A 195 -14.10 10.31 10.28
CA SER A 195 -15.18 9.49 9.69
C SER A 195 -15.26 9.67 8.18
#